data_AF-A0A1X7SMH4-F1
#
_entry.id   AF-A0A1X7SMH4-F1
#
_cell.length_a   1.000
_cell.length_b   1.000
_cell.length_c   1.000
_cell.angle_alpha   90.00
_cell.angle_beta   90.00
_cell.angle_gamma   90.00
#
_symmetry.space_group_name_H-M   'P 1'
#
loop_
_entity.id
_entity.type
_entity.pdbx_description
1 polymer ?
#
loop_
_entity_poly.entity_id
_entity_poly.type
_entity_poly.pdbx_seq_one_letter_code
_entity_poly.pdbx_strand_id
1 'polypeptide(L)'
;VRELITTTINKSSDAINVKHNYANAFPCPKKEKQCYCIVNEEYKVANCSKCDSNDISKNDESYWCWFGLESDSIAAGIKDDALLNTTHLHDVRMLLRGVKSIDWFSFGFALGLYDKTLKRIEVDYPRSQDANKCVRECLVKWLEKADDVNDKGGANWSTLIKALEDNNQNTTADYISE
;
A
#
# COMPACT_ATOMS: atom_id res chain seq x y z
N VAL A 1 -18.88 -3.40 -3.27
CA VAL A 1 -19.51 -3.14 -4.60
C VAL A 1 -19.07 -4.13 -5.66
N ARG A 2 -17.75 -4.35 -5.88
CA ARG A 2 -17.23 -5.33 -6.85
C ARG A 2 -17.84 -6.72 -6.67
N GLU A 3 -17.71 -7.32 -5.48
CA GLU A 3 -18.21 -8.67 -5.19
C GLU A 3 -19.71 -8.81 -5.47
N LEU A 4 -20.48 -7.76 -5.13
CA LEU A 4 -21.91 -7.71 -5.39
C LEU A 4 -22.21 -7.75 -6.90
N ILE A 5 -21.45 -6.99 -7.70
CA ILE A 5 -21.58 -6.97 -9.17
C ILE A 5 -21.19 -8.34 -9.76
N THR A 6 -20.03 -8.88 -9.37
CA THR A 6 -19.53 -10.20 -9.80
C THR A 6 -20.54 -11.31 -9.48
N THR A 7 -21.09 -11.31 -8.27
CA THR A 7 -22.13 -12.26 -7.83
C THR A 7 -23.39 -12.13 -8.69
N THR A 8 -23.80 -10.91 -9.00
CA THR A 8 -25.00 -10.65 -9.82
C THR A 8 -24.81 -11.12 -11.26
N ILE A 9 -23.63 -10.90 -11.85
CA ILE A 9 -23.28 -11.37 -13.20
C ILE A 9 -23.26 -12.90 -13.26
N ASN A 10 -22.65 -13.57 -12.26
CA ASN A 10 -22.62 -15.03 -12.19
C ASN A 10 -24.04 -15.60 -12.14
N LYS A 11 -24.88 -15.11 -11.21
CA LYS A 11 -26.28 -15.54 -11.09
C LYS A 11 -27.06 -15.35 -12.39
N SER A 12 -26.83 -14.23 -13.08
CA SER A 12 -27.47 -13.94 -14.35
C SER A 12 -27.00 -14.89 -15.46
N SER A 13 -25.70 -15.21 -15.50
CA SER A 13 -25.08 -16.13 -16.46
C SER A 13 -25.59 -17.55 -16.31
N ASP A 14 -25.74 -18.02 -15.06
CA ASP A 14 -26.34 -19.31 -14.73
C ASP A 14 -27.80 -19.38 -15.20
N ALA A 15 -28.58 -18.32 -14.94
CA ALA A 15 -30.00 -18.26 -15.31
C ALA A 15 -30.24 -18.32 -16.83
N ILE A 16 -29.27 -17.87 -17.64
CA ILE A 16 -29.35 -17.88 -19.10
C ILE A 16 -28.50 -18.99 -19.74
N ASN A 17 -27.89 -19.87 -18.95
CA ASN A 17 -27.03 -20.97 -19.40
C ASN A 17 -25.87 -20.52 -20.31
N VAL A 18 -25.18 -19.44 -19.93
CA VAL A 18 -24.04 -18.88 -20.65
C VAL A 18 -22.75 -19.05 -19.84
N LYS A 19 -21.62 -19.21 -20.54
CA LYS A 19 -20.30 -19.33 -19.93
C LYS A 19 -19.88 -18.05 -19.19
N HIS A 20 -19.20 -18.22 -18.07
CA HIS A 20 -18.57 -17.15 -17.28
C HIS A 20 -17.35 -16.56 -17.99
N ASN A 21 -17.57 -15.74 -19.02
CA ASN A 21 -16.52 -15.19 -19.88
C ASN A 21 -16.20 -13.71 -19.62
N TYR A 22 -16.58 -13.17 -18.46
CA TYR A 22 -16.26 -11.79 -18.11
C TYR A 22 -14.91 -11.72 -17.39
N ALA A 23 -14.23 -10.58 -17.55
CA ALA A 23 -13.03 -10.26 -16.80
C ALA A 23 -13.24 -8.92 -16.10
N ASN A 24 -12.74 -8.82 -14.87
CA ASN A 24 -12.70 -7.56 -14.16
C ASN A 24 -11.61 -6.67 -14.80
N ALA A 25 -11.99 -5.55 -15.43
CA ALA A 25 -11.04 -4.54 -15.91
C ALA A 25 -11.36 -3.08 -15.50
N PHE A 26 -10.33 -2.26 -15.27
CA PHE A 26 -10.48 -0.82 -14.99
C PHE A 26 -9.76 0.05 -16.05
N PRO A 27 -10.13 1.34 -16.17
CA PRO A 27 -9.46 2.27 -17.09
C PRO A 27 -7.96 2.39 -16.80
N CYS A 28 -7.12 2.34 -17.83
CA CYS A 28 -5.67 2.39 -17.63
C CYS A 28 -5.22 3.65 -16.86
N PRO A 29 -4.35 3.51 -15.83
CA PRO A 29 -3.83 4.64 -15.05
C PRO A 29 -3.06 5.65 -15.91
N LYS A 30 -2.43 5.19 -17.01
CA LYS A 30 -1.74 6.06 -17.98
C LYS A 30 -2.69 6.89 -18.84
N LYS A 31 -4.01 6.73 -18.68
CA LYS A 31 -5.07 7.43 -19.42
C LYS A 31 -4.95 7.27 -20.94
N GLU A 32 -4.32 6.19 -21.39
CA GLU A 32 -4.24 5.85 -22.80
C GLU A 32 -5.62 5.50 -23.34
N LYS A 33 -5.97 6.06 -24.50
CA LYS A 33 -7.30 5.83 -25.10
C LYS A 33 -7.49 4.33 -25.40
N GLN A 34 -8.61 3.79 -24.91
CA GLN A 34 -8.99 2.38 -25.06
C GLN A 34 -7.97 1.39 -24.44
N CYS A 35 -7.19 1.82 -23.46
CA CYS A 35 -6.37 0.91 -22.66
C CYS A 35 -7.10 0.60 -21.35
N TYR A 36 -7.17 -0.68 -21.00
CA TYR A 36 -7.81 -1.17 -19.79
C TYR A 36 -6.88 -2.16 -19.12
N CYS A 37 -6.88 -2.19 -17.79
CA CYS A 37 -6.07 -3.13 -17.03
C CYS A 37 -6.96 -4.22 -16.48
N ILE A 38 -6.70 -5.44 -16.94
CA ILE A 38 -7.46 -6.65 -16.65
C ILE A 38 -6.87 -7.27 -15.40
N VAL A 39 -7.72 -7.51 -14.41
CA VAL A 39 -7.34 -8.12 -13.14
C VAL A 39 -7.25 -9.63 -13.27
N ASN A 40 -6.12 -10.14 -12.83
CA ASN A 40 -5.94 -11.52 -12.48
C ASN A 40 -6.02 -11.66 -10.95
N GLU A 41 -7.11 -12.26 -10.48
CA GLU A 41 -7.37 -12.44 -9.04
C GLU A 41 -6.46 -13.49 -8.42
N GLU A 42 -6.13 -14.55 -9.16
CA GLU A 42 -5.29 -15.65 -8.70
C GLU A 42 -3.87 -15.17 -8.37
N TYR A 43 -3.27 -14.41 -9.29
CA TYR A 43 -1.92 -13.88 -9.13
C TYR A 43 -1.88 -12.48 -8.51
N LYS A 44 -3.05 -11.90 -8.19
CA LYS A 44 -3.18 -10.53 -7.64
C LYS A 44 -2.43 -9.47 -8.46
N VAL A 45 -2.51 -9.57 -9.78
CA VAL A 45 -1.89 -8.62 -10.71
C VAL A 45 -2.93 -8.03 -11.65
N ALA A 46 -2.64 -6.87 -12.24
CA ALA A 46 -3.46 -6.30 -13.30
C ALA A 46 -2.58 -5.94 -14.49
N ASN A 47 -2.91 -6.51 -15.65
CA ASN A 47 -2.15 -6.35 -16.89
C ASN A 47 -2.95 -5.47 -17.86
N CYS A 48 -2.31 -4.45 -18.40
CA CYS A 48 -2.97 -3.52 -19.31
C CYS A 48 -2.94 -4.03 -20.75
N SER A 49 -4.05 -3.85 -21.46
CA SER A 49 -4.27 -4.44 -22.79
C SER A 49 -3.42 -3.82 -23.90
N LYS A 50 -2.97 -2.57 -23.74
CA LYS A 50 -2.24 -1.83 -24.78
C LYS A 50 -0.88 -1.28 -24.36
N CYS A 51 -0.57 -1.27 -23.07
CA CYS A 51 0.69 -0.74 -22.58
C CYS A 51 1.35 -1.72 -21.62
N ASP A 52 2.68 -1.70 -21.59
CA ASP A 52 3.50 -2.47 -20.65
C ASP A 52 3.46 -1.86 -19.24
N SER A 53 2.27 -1.49 -18.79
CA SER A 53 2.01 -1.12 -17.41
C SER A 53 1.70 -2.37 -16.60
N ASN A 54 2.64 -3.31 -16.55
CA ASN A 54 2.61 -4.41 -15.57
C ASN A 54 2.82 -3.91 -14.14
N ASP A 55 3.13 -2.61 -14.01
CA ASP A 55 3.59 -1.97 -12.78
C ASP A 55 2.55 -1.00 -12.20
N ILE A 56 1.26 -1.35 -12.27
CA ILE A 56 0.20 -0.63 -11.54
C ILE A 56 0.52 -0.59 -10.04
N SER A 57 1.31 -1.59 -9.58
CA SER A 57 1.86 -1.72 -8.24
C SER A 57 2.65 -0.50 -7.73
N LYS A 58 3.24 0.31 -8.61
CA LYS A 58 4.14 1.40 -8.20
C LYS A 58 3.52 2.79 -8.19
N ASN A 59 2.47 3.03 -8.99
CA ASN A 59 2.05 4.41 -9.27
C ASN A 59 0.65 4.80 -8.77
N ASP A 60 -0.27 3.85 -8.53
CA ASP A 60 -1.61 4.22 -8.07
C ASP A 60 -2.22 3.11 -7.20
N GLU A 61 -2.17 3.34 -5.89
CA GLU A 61 -2.61 2.37 -4.89
C GLU A 61 -4.13 2.30 -4.72
N SER A 62 -4.88 3.17 -5.40
CA SER A 62 -6.35 3.12 -5.39
C SER A 62 -6.92 1.86 -6.06
N TYR A 63 -6.13 1.17 -6.89
CA TYR A 63 -6.55 -0.05 -7.57
C TYR A 63 -6.45 -1.31 -6.70
N TRP A 64 -5.75 -1.25 -5.56
CA TRP A 64 -5.55 -2.41 -4.67
C TRP A 64 -6.80 -2.79 -3.87
N CYS A 65 -7.63 -1.80 -3.52
CA CYS A 65 -8.95 -2.02 -2.89
C CYS A 65 -9.82 -2.96 -3.73
N TRP A 66 -9.54 -3.07 -5.04
CA TRP A 66 -10.26 -3.98 -5.91
C TRP A 66 -9.99 -5.45 -5.61
N PHE A 67 -8.82 -5.80 -5.08
CA PHE A 67 -8.46 -7.18 -4.72
C PHE A 67 -9.01 -7.64 -3.36
N GLY A 68 -9.83 -6.84 -2.69
CA GLY A 68 -10.37 -7.20 -1.36
C GLY A 68 -9.28 -7.30 -0.29
N LEU A 69 -8.17 -6.57 -0.47
CA LEU A 69 -7.10 -6.47 0.52
C LEU A 69 -7.43 -5.47 1.65
N GLU A 70 -8.62 -4.89 1.68
CA GLU A 70 -9.00 -3.93 2.73
C GLU A 70 -9.54 -4.60 4.01
N SER A 71 -8.89 -4.19 5.11
CA SER A 71 -9.37 -3.98 6.49
C SER A 71 -9.55 -5.13 7.49
N ASP A 72 -9.93 -6.34 7.12
CA ASP A 72 -10.27 -7.33 8.19
C ASP A 72 -9.04 -7.90 8.92
N SER A 73 -7.89 -8.01 8.24
CA SER A 73 -6.63 -8.43 8.89
C SER A 73 -5.96 -7.32 9.70
N ILE A 74 -6.20 -6.07 9.32
CA ILE A 74 -5.57 -4.87 9.89
C ILE A 74 -6.14 -4.60 11.29
N ALA A 75 -7.48 -4.61 11.43
CA ALA A 75 -8.13 -4.35 12.71
C ALA A 75 -7.82 -5.42 13.78
N ALA A 76 -7.55 -6.66 13.35
CA ALA A 76 -7.07 -7.72 14.23
C ALA A 76 -5.58 -7.53 14.59
N GLY A 77 -4.73 -7.15 13.62
CA GLY A 77 -3.30 -6.94 13.82
C GLY A 77 -2.94 -5.71 14.68
N ILE A 78 -3.75 -4.64 14.61
CA ILE A 78 -3.57 -3.42 15.43
C ILE A 78 -3.73 -3.73 16.92
N LYS A 79 -4.69 -4.59 17.28
CA LYS A 79 -5.00 -4.91 18.69
C LYS A 79 -3.95 -5.78 19.38
N ASP A 80 -3.21 -6.59 18.62
CA ASP A 80 -2.22 -7.53 19.15
C ASP A 80 -0.76 -7.06 18.94
N ASP A 81 -0.54 -5.81 18.50
CA ASP A 81 0.78 -5.26 18.12
C ASP A 81 1.60 -6.23 17.25
N ALA A 82 0.91 -6.84 16.28
CA ALA A 82 1.48 -7.92 15.49
C ALA A 82 2.72 -7.44 14.72
N LEU A 83 3.72 -8.32 14.60
CA LEU A 83 4.89 -8.06 13.77
C LEU A 83 4.48 -7.97 12.30
N LEU A 84 4.70 -6.79 11.74
CA LEU A 84 4.49 -6.47 10.35
C LEU A 84 5.70 -6.90 9.50
N ASN A 85 5.44 -7.06 8.22
CA ASN A 85 6.43 -7.39 7.20
C ASN A 85 6.00 -6.78 5.86
N THR A 86 6.80 -6.98 4.80
CA THR A 86 6.60 -6.33 3.50
C THR A 86 5.23 -6.57 2.85
N THR A 87 4.48 -7.62 3.22
CA THR A 87 3.11 -7.84 2.72
C THR A 87 2.12 -6.79 3.24
N HIS A 88 2.42 -6.13 4.36
CA HIS A 88 1.59 -5.12 5.00
C HIS A 88 1.89 -3.68 4.51
N LEU A 89 2.82 -3.52 3.55
CA LEU A 89 3.23 -2.20 3.06
C LEU A 89 2.04 -1.39 2.54
N HIS A 90 1.12 -2.05 1.86
CA HIS A 90 -0.07 -1.40 1.31
C HIS A 90 -0.95 -0.84 2.43
N ASP A 91 -1.26 -1.66 3.42
CA ASP A 91 -2.14 -1.34 4.53
C ASP A 91 -1.60 -0.18 5.36
N VAL A 92 -0.31 -0.26 5.71
CA VAL A 92 0.40 0.80 6.42
C VAL A 92 0.35 2.09 5.60
N ARG A 93 0.66 2.03 4.30
CA ARG A 93 0.67 3.23 3.45
C ARG A 93 -0.73 3.85 3.28
N MET A 94 -1.79 3.05 3.27
CA MET A 94 -3.17 3.53 3.23
C MET A 94 -3.53 4.36 4.47
N LEU A 95 -3.12 3.91 5.65
CA LEU A 95 -3.32 4.66 6.91
C LEU A 95 -2.56 5.99 6.91
N LEU A 96 -1.36 6.02 6.31
CA LEU A 96 -0.56 7.23 6.20
C LEU A 96 -1.02 8.21 5.11
N ARG A 97 -2.09 7.94 4.34
CA ARG A 97 -2.59 8.89 3.32
C ARG A 97 -3.04 10.24 3.88
N GLY A 98 -3.42 10.29 5.16
CA GLY A 98 -3.80 11.52 5.85
C GLY A 98 -2.61 12.40 6.26
N VAL A 99 -1.40 11.84 6.27
CA VAL A 99 -0.17 12.50 6.71
C VAL A 99 0.24 13.54 5.67
N LYS A 100 0.21 14.82 6.07
CA LYS A 100 0.64 15.94 5.21
C LYS A 100 2.04 16.39 5.61
N SER A 101 2.93 16.44 4.63
CA SER A 101 4.25 17.09 4.76
C SER A 101 5.12 16.51 5.88
N ILE A 102 5.09 15.19 6.09
CA ILE A 102 6.03 14.55 7.01
C ILE A 102 7.46 14.69 6.46
N ASP A 103 8.38 15.09 7.33
CA ASP A 103 9.81 15.04 7.00
C ASP A 103 10.24 13.57 6.96
N TRP A 104 10.31 13.02 5.76
CA TRP A 104 10.63 11.60 5.54
C TRP A 104 11.98 11.21 6.15
N PHE A 105 12.92 12.15 6.27
CA PHE A 105 14.25 11.88 6.81
C PHE A 105 14.17 11.66 8.33
N SER A 106 13.55 12.58 9.06
CA SER A 106 13.28 12.44 10.50
C SER A 106 12.38 11.25 10.80
N PHE A 107 11.37 11.01 9.96
CA PHE A 107 10.50 9.85 10.09
C PHE A 107 11.23 8.52 9.92
N GLY A 108 12.11 8.43 8.91
CA GLY A 108 12.94 7.24 8.69
C GLY A 108 13.86 6.92 9.87
N PHE A 109 14.43 7.94 10.53
CA PHE A 109 15.20 7.73 11.76
C PHE A 109 14.34 7.22 12.91
N ALA A 110 13.14 7.77 13.08
CA ALA A 110 12.21 7.34 14.13
C ALA A 110 11.82 5.85 13.96
N LEU A 111 11.75 5.37 12.71
CA LEU A 111 11.56 3.96 12.37
C LEU A 111 12.81 3.09 12.60
N GLY A 112 13.97 3.66 12.95
CA GLY A 112 15.21 2.91 13.19
C GLY A 112 16.13 2.77 11.97
N LEU A 113 15.93 3.56 10.92
CA LEU A 113 16.81 3.54 9.74
C LEU A 113 18.06 4.39 9.98
N TYR A 114 19.19 3.95 9.45
CA TYR A 114 20.45 4.69 9.56
C TYR A 114 20.55 5.82 8.53
N ASP A 115 21.34 6.84 8.87
CA ASP A 115 21.68 7.97 7.99
C ASP A 115 22.18 7.50 6.61
N LYS A 116 23.01 6.45 6.56
CA LYS A 116 23.51 5.87 5.30
C LYS A 116 22.37 5.34 4.41
N THR A 117 21.34 4.75 5.01
CA THR A 117 20.19 4.17 4.31
C THR A 117 19.29 5.28 3.79
N LEU A 118 19.05 6.30 4.62
CA LEU A 118 18.25 7.48 4.23
C LEU A 118 18.94 8.27 3.11
N LYS A 119 20.25 8.51 3.20
CA LYS A 119 21.02 9.17 2.12
C LYS A 119 20.97 8.40 0.81
N ARG A 120 20.96 7.06 0.87
CA ARG A 120 20.78 6.23 -0.33
C ARG A 120 19.40 6.41 -0.94
N ILE A 121 18.34 6.40 -0.12
CA ILE A 121 16.96 6.69 -0.57
C ILE A 121 16.91 8.06 -1.24
N GLU A 122 17.56 9.08 -0.68
CA GLU A 122 17.61 10.42 -1.26
C GLU A 122 18.29 10.48 -2.63
N VAL A 123 19.36 9.70 -2.82
CA VAL A 123 20.06 9.61 -4.11
C VAL A 123 19.20 8.89 -5.15
N ASP A 124 18.52 7.82 -4.75
CA ASP A 124 17.65 7.02 -5.61
C ASP A 124 16.36 7.80 -5.97
N TYR A 125 15.95 8.76 -5.13
CA TYR A 125 14.72 9.56 -5.28
C TYR A 125 14.96 11.06 -4.98
N PRO A 126 15.55 11.84 -5.91
CA PRO A 126 15.97 13.22 -5.66
C PRO A 126 14.82 14.16 -5.23
N ARG A 127 15.11 14.96 -4.18
CA ARG A 127 14.22 15.76 -3.30
C ARG A 127 13.08 16.60 -3.91
N SER A 128 13.04 16.90 -5.21
CA SER A 128 12.10 17.89 -5.74
C SER A 128 10.79 17.34 -6.30
N GLN A 129 10.62 16.01 -6.42
CA GLN A 129 9.40 15.46 -7.00
C GLN A 129 8.59 14.49 -6.14
N ASP A 130 9.11 13.84 -5.10
CA ASP A 130 8.28 12.84 -4.39
C ASP A 130 8.72 12.54 -2.94
N ALA A 131 8.50 13.45 -1.99
CA ALA A 131 8.64 13.13 -0.56
C ALA A 131 7.85 11.86 -0.16
N ASN A 132 6.71 11.63 -0.81
CA ASN A 132 5.90 10.42 -0.66
C ASN A 132 6.63 9.13 -1.09
N LYS A 133 7.51 9.20 -2.10
CA LYS A 133 8.33 8.04 -2.50
C LYS A 133 9.37 7.75 -1.43
N CYS A 134 10.01 8.77 -0.88
CA CYS A 134 10.97 8.57 0.21
C CYS A 134 10.30 7.97 1.46
N VAL A 135 9.12 8.47 1.85
CA VAL A 135 8.31 7.86 2.93
C VAL A 135 8.02 6.39 2.63
N ARG A 136 7.59 6.07 1.40
CA ARG A 136 7.34 4.69 0.98
C ARG A 136 8.58 3.82 1.15
N GLU A 137 9.75 4.28 0.72
CA GLU A 137 10.99 3.50 0.87
C GLU A 137 11.43 3.35 2.32
N CYS A 138 11.19 4.36 3.18
CA CYS A 138 11.38 4.21 4.62
C CYS A 138 10.50 3.08 5.19
N LEU A 139 9.22 3.04 4.80
CA LEU A 139 8.29 1.98 5.22
C LEU A 139 8.73 0.60 4.71
N VAL A 140 9.21 0.49 3.46
CA VAL A 140 9.75 -0.77 2.93
C VAL A 140 10.90 -1.26 3.78
N LYS A 141 11.89 -0.39 4.04
CA LYS A 141 13.08 -0.75 4.83
C LYS A 141 12.74 -1.12 6.28
N TRP A 142 11.77 -0.41 6.86
CA TRP A 142 11.24 -0.73 8.18
C TRP A 142 10.56 -2.11 8.21
N LEU A 143 9.69 -2.41 7.25
CA LEU A 143 9.03 -3.72 7.13
C LEU A 143 9.99 -4.87 6.79
N GLU A 144 11.11 -4.58 6.14
CA GLU A 144 12.24 -5.50 5.93
C GLU A 144 13.08 -5.72 7.20
N LYS A 145 12.80 -4.97 8.28
CA LYS A 145 13.55 -4.96 9.54
C LYS A 145 15.02 -4.61 9.33
N ALA A 146 15.30 -3.66 8.43
CA ALA A 146 16.64 -3.17 8.16
C ALA A 146 17.23 -2.41 9.35
N ASP A 147 18.56 -2.23 9.36
CA ASP A 147 19.25 -1.38 10.34
C ASP A 147 18.84 -1.69 11.80
N ASP A 148 18.49 -0.67 12.59
CA ASP A 148 18.16 -0.78 14.01
C ASP A 148 16.67 -1.07 14.28
N VAL A 149 15.88 -1.43 13.26
CA VAL A 149 14.42 -1.60 13.41
C VAL A 149 14.09 -2.60 14.54
N ASN A 150 14.79 -3.73 14.61
CA ASN A 150 14.56 -4.72 15.66
C ASN A 150 14.94 -4.20 17.06
N ASP A 151 16.04 -3.45 17.15
CA ASP A 151 16.51 -2.85 18.41
C ASP A 151 15.58 -1.71 18.88
N LYS A 152 14.83 -1.11 17.95
CA LYS A 152 13.78 -0.11 18.21
C LYS A 152 12.41 -0.71 18.55
N GLY A 153 12.30 -2.03 18.66
CA GLY A 153 11.06 -2.72 19.01
C GLY A 153 10.41 -3.51 17.87
N GLY A 154 11.05 -3.56 16.70
CA GLY A 154 10.58 -4.27 15.52
C GLY A 154 9.64 -3.45 14.64
N ALA A 155 9.19 -4.04 13.54
CA ALA A 155 8.16 -3.44 12.70
C ALA A 155 6.77 -3.87 13.22
N ASN A 156 6.09 -2.99 13.95
CA ASN A 156 4.75 -3.20 14.50
C ASN A 156 3.99 -1.87 14.60
N TRP A 157 2.72 -1.92 15.00
CA TRP A 157 1.90 -0.71 15.08
C TRP A 157 2.40 0.27 16.14
N SER A 158 2.88 -0.22 17.29
CA SER A 158 3.38 0.63 18.38
C SER A 158 4.59 1.47 17.95
N THR A 159 5.54 0.87 17.23
CA THR A 159 6.72 1.59 16.72
C THR A 159 6.36 2.57 15.61
N LEU A 160 5.37 2.24 14.76
CA LEU A 160 4.85 3.17 13.75
C LEU A 160 4.13 4.38 14.38
N ILE A 161 3.25 4.14 15.36
CA ILE A 161 2.53 5.17 16.11
C ILE A 161 3.53 6.11 16.77
N LYS A 162 4.52 5.57 17.49
CA LYS A 162 5.56 6.37 18.12
C LYS A 162 6.35 7.21 17.11
N ALA A 163 6.70 6.64 15.95
CA ALA A 163 7.38 7.39 14.91
C ALA A 163 6.52 8.52 14.33
N LEU A 164 5.21 8.33 14.24
CA LEU A 164 4.26 9.39 13.83
C LEU A 164 4.18 10.50 14.88
N GLU A 165 4.08 10.16 16.17
CA GLU A 165 4.08 11.11 17.29
C GLU A 165 5.37 11.96 17.32
N ASP A 166 6.53 11.31 17.21
CA ASP A 166 7.85 11.96 17.15
C ASP A 166 7.97 12.94 15.96
N ASN A 167 7.13 12.79 14.94
CA ASN A 167 7.07 13.63 13.74
C ASN A 167 5.82 14.53 13.69
N ASN A 168 5.19 14.79 14.83
CA ASN A 168 4.02 15.66 14.98
C ASN A 168 2.80 15.23 14.15
N GLN A 169 2.65 13.94 13.86
CA GLN A 169 1.50 13.36 13.14
C GLN A 169 0.47 12.75 14.10
N ASN A 170 0.23 13.42 15.23
CA ASN A 170 -0.61 12.92 16.34
C ASN A 170 -2.02 12.51 15.87
N THR A 171 -2.66 13.28 14.97
CA THR A 171 -3.98 12.93 14.44
C THR A 171 -3.99 11.59 13.70
N THR A 172 -2.90 11.23 13.02
CA THR A 172 -2.79 9.92 12.35
C THR A 172 -2.44 8.83 13.35
N ALA A 173 -1.58 9.14 14.33
CA ALA A 173 -1.24 8.21 15.42
C ALA A 173 -2.50 7.82 16.22
N ASP A 174 -3.30 8.80 16.62
CA ASP A 174 -4.58 8.61 17.33
C ASP A 174 -5.51 7.70 16.51
N TYR A 175 -5.67 7.98 15.21
CA TYR A 175 -6.51 7.18 14.31
C TYR A 175 -6.08 5.71 14.19
N ILE A 176 -4.79 5.41 14.25
CA ILE A 176 -4.29 4.03 14.20
C ILE A 176 -4.49 3.33 15.56
N SER A 177 -4.52 4.09 16.65
CA SER A 177 -4.66 3.56 18.02
C SER A 177 -6.10 3.26 18.44
N GLU A 178 -7.10 3.80 17.73
CA GLU A 178 -8.54 3.59 17.95
C GLU A 178 -9.06 2.27 17.33
#